data_AF-K9SDT3-F1
#
_entry.id   AF-K9SDT3-F1
#
_cell.length_a   1.000
_cell.length_b   1.000
_cell.length_c   1.000
_cell.angle_alpha   90.00
_cell.angle_beta   90.00
_cell.angle_gamma   90.00
#
_symmetry.space_group_name_H-M   'P 1'
#
loop_
_entity.id
_entity.type
_entity.pdbx_description
1 polymer ?
#
loop_
_entity_poly.entity_id
_entity_poly.type
_entity_poly.pdbx_seq_one_letter_code
_entity_poly.pdbx_strand_id
1 'polypeptide(L)'
;MSPEYDAIVFYSADDRREVIEICEKLKEKGIKLWLDIWELRPGTDWQKELDNVFRFAKSAIVFVGASSVSPWQNLETRAFLRESTKTMMPIIPVILESAPKAPQLPAFLSYYSWVDFRSKSPDPIEQLMWGITGQKVT
;
A
#
# COMPACT_ATOMS: atom_id res chain seq x y z
N MET A 1 14.13 -18.05 -7.33
CA MET A 1 14.15 -16.89 -6.41
C MET A 1 12.92 -16.08 -6.73
N SER A 2 12.04 -15.87 -5.77
CA SER A 2 10.88 -14.97 -5.94
C SER A 2 11.38 -13.52 -5.99
N PRO A 3 10.76 -12.63 -6.78
CA PRO A 3 11.13 -11.22 -6.78
C PRO A 3 10.94 -10.62 -5.38
N GLU A 4 11.98 -9.95 -4.87
CA GLU A 4 11.88 -9.13 -3.66
C GLU A 4 11.22 -7.80 -4.03
N TYR A 5 10.11 -7.49 -3.37
CA TYR A 5 9.40 -6.22 -3.49
C TYR A 5 9.69 -5.34 -2.29
N ASP A 6 9.84 -4.04 -2.52
CA ASP A 6 9.97 -3.07 -1.45
C ASP A 6 8.62 -2.82 -0.76
N ALA A 7 7.52 -2.86 -1.53
CA ALA A 7 6.18 -2.77 -0.96
C ALA A 7 5.11 -3.54 -1.74
N ILE A 8 4.11 -4.05 -1.02
CA ILE A 8 2.83 -4.54 -1.58
C ILE A 8 1.82 -3.40 -1.57
N VAL A 9 1.06 -3.22 -2.65
CA VAL A 9 0.08 -2.14 -2.78
C VAL A 9 -1.35 -2.66 -2.64
N PHE A 10 -2.10 -2.02 -1.75
CA PHE A 10 -3.52 -2.28 -1.52
C PHE A 10 -4.34 -1.01 -1.74
N TYR A 11 -5.44 -1.12 -2.49
CA TYR A 11 -6.26 0.02 -2.88
C TYR A 11 -7.68 -0.41 -3.30
N SER A 12 -8.62 0.54 -3.33
CA SER A 12 -9.96 0.31 -3.87
C SER A 12 -9.93 0.36 -5.39
N ALA A 13 -10.78 -0.44 -6.06
CA ALA A 13 -10.94 -0.34 -7.51
C ALA A 13 -11.31 1.09 -7.97
N ASP A 14 -12.05 1.83 -7.15
CA ASP A 14 -12.44 3.22 -7.41
C ASP A 14 -11.23 4.18 -7.42
N ASP A 15 -10.20 3.87 -6.63
CA ASP A 15 -9.00 4.68 -6.45
C ASP A 15 -7.89 4.32 -7.45
N ARG A 16 -8.13 3.31 -8.31
CA ARG A 16 -7.12 2.71 -9.20
C ARG A 16 -6.31 3.73 -9.98
N ARG A 17 -6.96 4.73 -10.56
CA ARG A 17 -6.29 5.72 -11.40
C ARG A 17 -5.25 6.50 -10.60
N GLU A 18 -5.64 7.04 -9.46
CA GLU A 18 -4.76 7.85 -8.60
C GLU A 18 -3.60 7.01 -8.04
N VAL A 19 -3.90 5.76 -7.67
CA VAL A 19 -2.89 4.81 -7.17
C VAL A 19 -1.84 4.48 -8.24
N ILE A 20 -2.24 4.24 -9.49
CA ILE A 20 -1.30 4.00 -10.59
C ILE A 20 -0.38 5.20 -10.78
N GLU A 21 -0.91 6.42 -10.76
CA GLU A 21 -0.12 7.64 -10.92
C GLU A 21 0.95 7.79 -9.83
N ILE A 22 0.65 7.40 -8.58
CA ILE A 22 1.61 7.39 -7.47
C ILE A 22 2.61 6.25 -7.62
N CYS A 23 2.15 5.04 -7.95
CA CYS A 23 2.99 3.86 -8.10
C CYS A 23 4.00 4.02 -9.25
N GLU A 24 3.62 4.63 -10.37
CA GLU A 24 4.57 4.93 -11.47
C GLU A 24 5.66 5.90 -11.01
N LYS A 25 5.33 6.95 -10.26
CA LYS A 25 6.35 7.87 -9.68
C LYS A 25 7.32 7.16 -8.74
N LEU A 26 6.83 6.23 -7.92
CA LEU A 26 7.67 5.43 -7.03
C LEU A 26 8.60 4.49 -7.83
N LYS A 27 8.07 3.86 -8.87
CA LYS A 27 8.82 3.00 -9.79
C LYS A 27 9.90 3.74 -10.56
N GLU A 28 9.61 4.96 -11.05
CA GLU A 28 10.58 5.86 -11.67
C GLU A 28 11.74 6.20 -10.71
N LYS A 29 11.47 6.22 -9.40
CA LYS A 29 12.47 6.43 -8.35
C LYS A 29 13.13 5.12 -7.86
N GLY A 30 12.89 4.01 -8.54
CA GLY A 30 13.55 2.72 -8.30
C GLY A 30 12.91 1.83 -7.23
N ILE A 31 11.72 2.19 -6.72
CA ILE A 31 10.99 1.36 -5.75
C ILE A 31 10.32 0.19 -6.49
N LYS A 32 10.55 -1.04 -6.02
CA LYS A 32 9.90 -2.24 -6.56
C LYS A 32 8.58 -2.48 -5.86
N LEU A 33 7.48 -2.29 -6.58
CA LEU A 33 6.13 -2.45 -6.05
C LEU A 33 5.50 -3.73 -6.56
N TRP A 34 4.82 -4.45 -5.68
CA TRP A 34 3.83 -5.44 -6.09
C TRP A 34 2.48 -4.77 -6.18
N LEU A 35 2.01 -4.53 -7.41
CA LEU A 35 0.68 -4.03 -7.72
C LEU A 35 -0.06 -5.13 -8.50
N ASP A 36 -1.25 -5.50 -8.06
CA ASP A 36 -2.03 -6.61 -8.60
C ASP A 36 -2.19 -6.53 -10.14
N ILE A 37 -2.50 -5.37 -10.68
CA ILE A 37 -2.68 -5.16 -12.13
C ILE A 37 -1.36 -5.24 -12.94
N TRP A 38 -0.21 -5.19 -12.28
CA TRP A 38 1.11 -5.33 -12.91
C TRP A 38 1.64 -6.76 -12.80
N GLU A 39 1.46 -7.37 -11.63
CA GLU A 39 2.14 -8.62 -11.26
C GLU A 39 1.23 -9.85 -11.32
N LEU A 40 -0.09 -9.68 -11.23
CA LEU A 40 -1.02 -10.80 -11.25
C LEU A 40 -1.34 -11.22 -12.68
N ARG A 41 -0.89 -12.43 -13.05
CA ARG A 41 -1.24 -13.04 -14.33
C ARG A 41 -2.72 -13.46 -14.32
N PRO A 42 -3.52 -13.14 -15.35
CA PRO A 42 -4.88 -13.66 -15.46
C PRO A 42 -4.93 -15.19 -15.38
N GLY A 43 -5.84 -15.72 -14.53
CA GLY A 43 -6.02 -17.15 -14.30
C GLY A 43 -5.19 -17.73 -13.16
N THR A 44 -4.40 -16.93 -12.43
CA THR A 44 -3.73 -17.37 -11.20
C THR A 44 -4.63 -17.23 -9.97
N ASP A 45 -4.36 -18.06 -8.97
CA ASP A 45 -4.98 -18.00 -7.66
C ASP A 45 -4.41 -16.81 -6.89
N TRP A 46 -5.19 -15.74 -6.80
CA TRP A 46 -4.79 -14.48 -6.16
C TRP A 46 -4.31 -14.67 -4.72
N GLN A 47 -4.96 -15.55 -3.95
CA GLN A 47 -4.60 -15.78 -2.54
C GLN A 47 -3.21 -16.42 -2.42
N LYS A 48 -2.88 -17.37 -3.32
CA LYS A 48 -1.55 -18.01 -3.33
C LYS A 48 -0.45 -17.04 -3.73
N GLU A 49 -0.70 -16.18 -4.71
CA GLU A 49 0.26 -15.15 -5.10
C GLU A 49 0.49 -14.16 -3.96
N LEU A 50 -0.57 -13.75 -3.28
CA LEU A 50 -0.46 -12.85 -2.14
C LEU A 50 0.34 -13.49 -0.98
N ASP A 51 0.08 -14.76 -0.64
CA ASP A 51 0.85 -15.51 0.36
C ASP A 51 2.34 -15.66 -0.02
N ASN A 52 2.65 -15.74 -1.32
CA ASN A 52 4.03 -15.72 -1.80
C ASN A 52 4.68 -14.36 -1.56
N VAL A 53 3.99 -13.28 -1.93
CA VAL A 53 4.54 -11.92 -1.85
C VAL A 53 4.74 -11.49 -0.40
N PHE A 54 3.83 -11.85 0.52
CA PHE A 54 4.01 -11.59 1.95
C PHE A 54 5.31 -12.16 2.55
N ARG A 55 5.88 -13.20 1.95
CA ARG A 55 7.15 -13.79 2.41
C ARG A 55 8.38 -12.99 2.00
N PHE A 56 8.28 -12.15 0.97
CA PHE A 56 9.44 -11.48 0.36
C PHE A 56 9.31 -9.96 0.27
N ALA A 57 8.11 -9.41 0.53
CA ALA A 57 7.92 -7.97 0.56
C ALA A 57 8.42 -7.37 1.89
N LYS A 58 8.98 -6.17 1.81
CA LYS A 58 9.55 -5.47 2.98
C LYS A 58 8.53 -4.61 3.73
N SER A 59 7.50 -4.12 3.04
CA SER A 59 6.46 -3.25 3.59
C SER A 59 5.13 -3.41 2.85
N ALA A 60 4.07 -2.79 3.37
CA ALA A 60 2.77 -2.71 2.72
C ALA A 60 2.24 -1.27 2.70
N ILE A 61 1.70 -0.86 1.56
CA ILE A 61 1.08 0.44 1.34
C ILE A 61 -0.43 0.24 1.27
N VAL A 62 -1.14 1.10 1.99
CA VAL A 62 -2.60 1.03 2.12
C VAL A 62 -3.21 2.35 1.65
N PHE A 63 -3.71 2.39 0.43
CA PHE A 63 -4.35 3.59 -0.12
C PHE A 63 -5.79 3.74 0.38
N VAL A 64 -6.15 4.99 0.69
CA VAL A 64 -7.47 5.38 1.19
C VAL A 64 -7.94 6.60 0.41
N GLY A 65 -8.92 6.43 -0.47
CA GLY A 65 -9.51 7.50 -1.28
C GLY A 65 -10.95 7.85 -0.95
N ALA A 66 -11.68 8.33 -1.96
CA ALA A 66 -13.02 8.92 -1.83
C ALA A 66 -14.05 7.92 -1.28
N SER A 67 -13.97 6.68 -1.75
CA SER A 67 -14.73 5.57 -1.24
C SER A 67 -14.09 5.14 0.09
N SER A 68 -14.35 5.90 1.16
CA SER A 68 -13.99 5.55 2.55
C SER A 68 -14.47 4.16 2.99
N VAL A 69 -15.27 3.49 2.16
CA VAL A 69 -15.46 2.04 2.16
C VAL A 69 -14.17 1.38 1.70
N SER A 70 -13.32 1.16 2.70
CA SER A 70 -12.11 0.37 2.63
C SER A 70 -12.27 -0.84 1.69
N PRO A 71 -11.36 -1.08 0.73
CA PRO A 71 -11.21 -2.42 0.10
C PRO A 71 -10.96 -3.50 1.17
N TRP A 72 -10.64 -3.06 2.40
CA TRP A 72 -10.33 -3.85 3.57
C TRP A 72 -11.53 -4.44 4.35
N GLN A 73 -12.75 -4.41 3.82
CA GLN A 73 -13.88 -5.11 4.46
C GLN A 73 -13.95 -6.60 4.10
N ASN A 74 -13.14 -7.07 3.15
CA ASN A 74 -13.16 -8.43 2.64
C ASN A 74 -12.19 -9.38 3.36
N LEU A 75 -12.29 -10.67 3.02
CA LEU A 75 -11.47 -11.80 3.48
C LEU A 75 -9.95 -11.50 3.48
N GLU A 76 -9.53 -10.70 2.50
CA GLU A 76 -8.18 -10.21 2.23
C GLU A 76 -7.54 -9.49 3.42
N THR A 77 -8.33 -8.73 4.18
CA THR A 77 -7.85 -7.96 5.33
C THR A 77 -7.52 -8.82 6.52
N ARG A 78 -8.28 -9.90 6.74
CA ARG A 78 -7.99 -10.83 7.84
C ARG A 78 -6.73 -11.63 7.55
N ALA A 79 -6.53 -12.05 6.29
CA ALA A 79 -5.31 -12.72 5.87
C ALA A 79 -4.10 -11.78 6.00
N PHE A 80 -4.21 -10.56 5.48
CA PHE A 80 -3.16 -9.53 5.59
C PHE A 80 -2.83 -9.19 7.04
N LEU A 81 -3.82 -8.92 7.90
CA LEU A 81 -3.58 -8.58 9.31
C LEU A 81 -2.91 -9.73 10.06
N ARG A 82 -3.32 -10.97 9.78
CA ARG A 82 -2.73 -12.15 10.40
C ARG A 82 -1.27 -12.35 9.96
N GLU A 83 -0.95 -12.08 8.71
CA GLU A 83 0.39 -12.33 8.19
C GLU A 83 1.33 -11.16 8.45
N SER A 84 0.87 -9.91 8.36
CA SER A 84 1.64 -8.71 8.75
C SER A 84 2.02 -8.72 10.24
N THR A 85 1.13 -9.18 11.13
CA THR A 85 1.45 -9.34 12.56
C THR A 85 2.51 -10.42 12.81
N LYS A 86 2.57 -11.47 11.98
CA LYS A 86 3.61 -12.50 12.07
C LYS A 86 4.95 -12.04 11.51
N THR A 87 4.93 -11.28 10.42
CA THR A 87 6.15 -10.84 9.72
C THR A 87 6.71 -9.53 10.26
N MET A 88 5.98 -8.83 11.14
CA MET A 88 6.29 -7.47 11.60
C MET A 88 6.51 -6.49 10.44
N MET A 89 5.86 -6.75 9.31
CA MET A 89 5.98 -5.93 8.11
C MET A 89 5.37 -4.54 8.37
N PRO A 90 6.11 -3.43 8.13
CA PRO A 90 5.58 -2.08 8.25
C PRO A 90 4.36 -1.87 7.34
N ILE A 91 3.33 -1.24 7.89
CA ILE A 91 2.10 -0.88 7.18
C ILE A 91 2.07 0.65 7.07
N ILE A 92 1.91 1.17 5.87
CA ILE A 92 1.97 2.59 5.55
C ILE A 92 0.61 3.02 4.96
N PRO A 93 -0.28 3.58 5.79
CA PRO A 93 -1.49 4.21 5.28
C PRO A 93 -1.14 5.43 4.41
N VAL A 94 -1.80 5.54 3.26
CA VAL A 94 -1.67 6.65 2.32
C VAL A 94 -3.05 7.24 2.08
N ILE A 95 -3.24 8.48 2.50
CA ILE A 95 -4.46 9.24 2.26
C ILE A 95 -4.35 9.92 0.90
N LEU A 96 -5.24 9.56 -0.02
CA LEU A 96 -5.29 10.09 -1.37
C LEU A 96 -5.88 11.51 -1.41
N GLU A 97 -5.62 12.26 -2.48
CA GLU A 97 -6.19 13.59 -2.71
C GLU A 97 -7.72 13.53 -2.76
N SER A 98 -8.27 12.45 -3.30
CA SER A 98 -9.70 12.17 -3.39
C SER A 98 -10.37 11.84 -2.05
N ALA A 99 -9.61 11.56 -0.99
CA ALA A 99 -10.14 11.14 0.31
C ALA A 99 -10.94 12.27 1.00
N PRO A 100 -12.04 11.95 1.71
CA PRO A 100 -12.76 12.94 2.51
C PRO A 100 -11.87 13.51 3.61
N LYS A 101 -12.19 14.73 4.10
CA LYS A 101 -11.39 15.42 5.15
C LYS A 101 -11.12 14.53 6.36
N ALA A 102 -12.15 13.81 6.82
CA ALA A 102 -12.06 12.80 7.86
C ALA A 102 -12.36 11.41 7.26
N PRO A 103 -11.33 10.70 6.75
CA PRO A 103 -11.53 9.36 6.23
C PRO A 103 -11.87 8.39 7.36
N GLN A 104 -12.85 7.51 7.13
CA GLN A 104 -13.12 6.42 8.05
C GLN A 104 -12.06 5.35 7.85
N LEU A 105 -11.09 5.30 8.76
CA LEU A 105 -10.05 4.27 8.77
C LEU A 105 -10.47 3.12 9.69
N PRO A 106 -10.21 1.85 9.31
CA PRO A 106 -10.21 0.75 10.27
C PRO A 106 -9.37 1.09 11.51
N ALA A 107 -9.86 0.72 12.70
CA ALA A 107 -9.23 1.08 13.98
C ALA A 107 -7.77 0.61 14.10
N PHE A 108 -7.35 -0.42 13.36
CA PHE A 108 -5.94 -0.81 13.40
C PHE A 108 -5.03 0.20 12.67
N LEU A 109 -5.50 0.84 11.59
CA LEU A 109 -4.71 1.83 10.85
C LEU A 109 -4.49 3.11 11.66
N SER A 110 -5.34 3.41 12.64
CA SER A 110 -5.17 4.60 13.49
C SER A 110 -3.95 4.54 14.40
N TYR A 111 -3.32 3.37 14.54
CA TYR A 111 -2.07 3.22 15.30
C TYR A 111 -0.82 3.47 14.45
N TYR A 112 -0.96 3.64 13.13
CA TYR A 112 0.14 3.87 12.20
C TYR A 112 0.19 5.34 11.76
N SER A 113 1.40 5.88 11.61
CA SER A 113 1.59 7.16 10.93
C SER A 113 1.24 7.02 9.45
N TRP A 114 0.55 8.01 8.89
CA TRP A 114 0.15 8.02 7.48
C TRP A 114 0.95 9.04 6.65
N VAL A 115 0.93 8.84 5.33
CA VAL A 115 1.32 9.85 4.35
C VAL A 115 0.06 10.48 3.77
N ASP A 116 -0.02 11.81 3.75
CA ASP A 116 -1.20 12.54 3.28
C ASP A 116 -0.91 13.27 1.97
N PHE A 117 -1.42 12.76 0.85
CA PHE A 117 -1.26 13.37 -0.47
C PHE A 117 -2.12 14.62 -0.65
N ARG A 118 -3.06 14.91 0.26
CA ARG A 118 -3.76 16.20 0.28
C ARG A 118 -2.84 17.34 0.72
N SER A 119 -1.72 17.02 1.38
CA SER A 119 -0.66 17.98 1.72
C SER A 119 0.50 17.87 0.74
N LYS A 120 1.03 19.03 0.32
CA LYS A 120 2.21 19.11 -0.56
C LYS A 120 3.53 19.32 0.18
N SER A 121 3.47 19.52 1.50
CA SER A 121 4.67 19.74 2.33
C SER A 121 4.54 19.00 3.66
N PRO A 122 5.53 18.16 4.04
CA PRO A 122 6.64 17.70 3.22
C PRO A 122 6.17 16.97 1.95
N ASP A 123 7.02 16.78 0.93
CA ASP A 123 6.64 16.07 -0.30
C ASP A 123 6.10 14.65 0.06
N PRO A 124 4.84 14.34 -0.27
CA PRO A 124 4.24 13.06 0.10
C PRO A 124 4.91 11.86 -0.59
N ILE A 125 5.48 12.03 -1.79
CA ILE A 125 6.23 10.94 -2.46
C ILE A 125 7.51 10.61 -1.68
N GLU A 126 8.24 11.62 -1.22
CA GLU A 126 9.45 11.41 -0.43
C GLU A 126 9.13 10.80 0.94
N GLN A 127 8.05 11.24 1.57
CA GLN A 127 7.57 10.63 2.82
C GLN A 127 7.18 9.16 2.62
N LEU A 128 6.51 8.83 1.52
CA LEU A 128 6.13 7.45 1.21
C LEU A 128 7.37 6.58 0.93
N MET A 129 8.34 7.09 0.18
CA MET A 129 9.62 6.40 -0.02
C MET A 129 10.36 6.16 1.30
N TRP A 130 10.35 7.14 2.21
CA TRP A 130 10.91 6.96 3.54
C TRP A 130 10.18 5.85 4.31
N GLY A 131 8.85 5.84 4.28
CA GLY A 131 8.07 4.77 4.90
C GLY A 131 8.42 3.38 4.36
N ILE A 132 8.58 3.26 3.03
CA ILE A 132 8.88 1.99 2.35
C ILE A 132 10.31 1.50 2.64
N THR A 133 11.28 2.41 2.64
CA THR A 133 12.71 2.06 2.72
C THR A 133 13.27 2.10 4.15
N GLY A 134 12.57 2.77 5.07
CA GLY A 134 13.09 3.12 6.40
C GLY A 134 14.20 4.17 6.39
N GLN A 135 14.58 4.70 5.22
CA GLN A 135 15.67 5.67 5.06
C GLN A 135 15.11 7.06 4.76
N LYS A 136 15.39 8.01 5.66
CA LYS A 136 15.00 9.40 5.45
C LYS A 136 16.05 10.07 4.56
N VAL A 137 15.66 10.44 3.34
CA VAL A 137 16.52 11.29 2.50
C VAL A 137 16.62 12.65 3.20
N THR A 138 17.85 13.07 3.50
CA THR A 138 18.17 14.31 4.23
C THR A 138 18.72 15.35 3.28
#